data_AF-A0A7C6HAR6-F1
#
_entry.id   AF-A0A7C6HAR6-F1
#
_cell.length_a   1.000
_cell.length_b   1.000
_cell.length_c   1.000
_cell.angle_alpha   90.00
_cell.angle_beta   90.00
_cell.angle_gamma   90.00
#
_symmetry.space_group_name_H-M   'P 1'
#
loop_
_entity.id
_entity.type
_entity.pdbx_description
1 polymer ?
#
loop_
_entity_poly.entity_id
_entity_poly.type
_entity_poly.pdbx_seq_one_letter_code
_entity_poly.pdbx_strand_id
1 'polypeptide(L)' 'MFKWNRLLRKNKLQKDTFSETDTAKEDPAIENEEYEIVEMEILPAKIICPDCGGITLEGLEFCDKCGGEL' A
#
# COMPACT_ATOMS: atom_id res chain seq x y z
N MET A 1 -15.90 -26.44 15.87
CA MET A 1 -14.44 -26.50 15.67
C MET A 1 -14.16 -26.86 14.21
N PHE A 2 -13.63 -25.91 13.45
CA PHE A 2 -13.83 -25.83 12.00
C PHE A 2 -12.86 -26.73 11.20
N LYS A 3 -13.47 -27.55 10.34
CA LYS A 3 -12.91 -28.56 9.44
C LYS A 3 -12.10 -27.94 8.28
N TRP A 4 -10.90 -27.40 8.55
CA TRP A 4 -10.03 -26.90 7.47
C TRP A 4 -9.11 -27.98 6.87
N ASN A 5 -8.85 -29.09 7.56
CA ASN A 5 -7.93 -30.14 7.08
C ASN A 5 -8.54 -31.14 6.07
N ARG A 6 -9.79 -30.94 5.60
CA ARG A 6 -10.46 -31.87 4.68
C ARG A 6 -10.59 -31.37 3.24
N LEU A 7 -10.39 -30.08 3.00
CA LEU A 7 -10.53 -29.47 1.67
C LEU A 7 -9.27 -29.64 0.80
N LEU A 8 -8.08 -29.79 1.41
CA LEU A 8 -6.83 -29.93 0.65
C LEU A 8 -6.65 -31.31 0.01
N ARG A 9 -7.46 -32.31 0.35
CA ARG A 9 -7.32 -33.68 -0.19
C ARG A 9 -8.21 -34.00 -1.40
N LYS A 10 -9.13 -33.10 -1.78
CA LYS A 10 -10.17 -33.40 -2.78
C LYS A 10 -10.20 -32.52 -4.02
N ASN A 11 -9.33 -31.52 -4.16
CA ASN A 11 -9.14 -30.83 -5.45
C ASN A 11 -8.01 -31.45 -6.31
N LYS A 12 -7.87 -32.76 -6.15
CA LYS A 12 -7.40 -33.67 -7.20
C LYS A 12 -8.55 -33.73 -8.21
N LEU A 13 -8.35 -33.24 -9.44
CA LEU A 13 -9.36 -32.99 -10.52
C LEU A 13 -9.90 -31.55 -10.41
N GLN A 14 -9.44 -30.55 -11.16
CA GLN A 14 -9.42 -30.42 -12.63
C GLN A 14 -8.20 -29.54 -12.99
N LYS A 15 -7.15 -30.08 -13.64
CA LYS A 15 -6.84 -29.79 -15.07
C LYS A 15 -7.76 -28.73 -15.65
N ASP A 16 -7.20 -27.60 -16.10
CA ASP A 16 -7.28 -27.15 -17.49
C ASP A 16 -6.29 -26.00 -17.72
N THR A 17 -5.20 -26.34 -18.41
CA THR A 17 -4.47 -25.55 -19.41
C THR A 17 -4.49 -24.02 -19.29
N PHE A 18 -3.34 -23.42 -18.98
CA PHE A 18 -2.81 -22.39 -19.87
C PHE A 18 -1.28 -22.28 -19.82
N SER A 19 -0.70 -22.72 -20.94
CA SER A 19 0.61 -22.46 -21.53
C SER A 19 1.84 -22.50 -20.62
N GLU A 20 2.53 -23.64 -20.72
CA GLU A 20 3.98 -23.74 -20.64
C GLU A 20 4.66 -22.63 -21.46
N THR A 21 5.53 -21.87 -20.80
CA THR A 21 6.87 -21.64 -21.34
C THR A 21 7.86 -22.00 -20.26
N ASP A 22 8.37 -23.22 -20.39
CA ASP A 22 9.51 -23.72 -19.65
C ASP A 22 10.72 -22.83 -19.89
N THR A 23 11.26 -22.24 -18.83
CA THR A 23 12.72 -22.25 -18.65
C THR A 23 13.02 -22.33 -17.17
N ALA A 24 13.16 -23.56 -16.69
CA ALA A 24 13.87 -23.85 -15.46
C ALA A 24 15.33 -23.40 -15.62
N LYS A 25 15.65 -22.19 -15.20
CA LYS A 25 17.02 -21.75 -14.92
C LYS A 25 16.98 -20.86 -13.69
N GLU A 26 17.47 -21.48 -12.61
CA GLU A 26 18.28 -20.86 -11.56
C GLU A 26 17.58 -19.77 -10.75
N ASP A 27 17.35 -20.09 -9.48
CA ASP A 27 17.20 -19.11 -8.41
C ASP A 27 18.23 -17.98 -8.64
N PRO A 28 17.84 -16.73 -8.94
CA PRO A 28 18.76 -15.65 -8.70
C PRO A 28 18.83 -15.58 -7.18
N ALA A 29 19.93 -16.11 -6.65
CA ALA A 29 20.42 -15.78 -5.32
C ALA A 29 20.17 -14.28 -5.14
N ILE A 30 19.22 -13.95 -4.24
CA ILE A 30 18.99 -12.58 -3.84
C ILE A 30 20.27 -12.23 -3.08
N GLU A 31 21.22 -11.67 -3.81
CA GLU A 31 22.42 -11.09 -3.29
C GLU A 31 21.99 -10.11 -2.20
N ASN A 32 22.66 -10.13 -1.05
CA ASN A 32 22.39 -9.21 0.06
C ASN A 32 22.75 -7.79 -0.39
N GLU A 33 21.94 -7.19 -1.25
CA GLU A 33 22.01 -5.80 -1.62
C GLU A 33 21.58 -5.00 -0.38
N GLU A 34 22.56 -4.43 0.31
CA GLU A 34 22.33 -3.50 1.42
C GLU A 34 21.68 -2.24 0.85
N TYR A 35 20.35 -2.13 0.98
CA TYR A 35 19.62 -0.92 0.63
C TYR A 35 19.90 0.15 1.70
N GLU A 36 20.35 1.33 1.26
CA GLU A 36 20.53 2.49 2.13
C GLU A 36 19.16 3.09 2.48
N ILE A 37 18.85 3.12 3.78
CA ILE A 37 17.62 3.74 4.30
C ILE A 37 17.86 5.25 4.38
N VAL A 38 17.18 6.02 3.53
CA VAL A 38 17.26 7.48 3.52
C VAL A 38 16.10 8.07 4.30
N GLU A 39 16.40 8.97 5.25
CA GLU A 39 15.40 9.75 5.97
C GLU A 39 14.91 10.94 5.12
N MET A 40 13.59 11.15 5.07
CA MET A 40 12.95 12.25 4.34
C MET A 40 11.79 12.82 5.15
N GLU A 41 11.69 14.16 5.21
CA GLU A 41 10.62 14.87 5.92
C GLU A 41 9.50 15.27 4.96
N ILE A 42 8.26 14.93 5.32
CA ILE A 42 7.05 15.33 4.58
C ILE A 42 6.29 16.35 5.44
N LEU A 43 6.29 17.61 5.00
CA LEU A 43 5.54 18.68 5.66
C LEU A 43 4.31 19.04 4.82
N PRO A 44 3.13 19.18 5.43
CA PRO A 44 1.94 19.65 4.73
C PRO A 44 2.09 21.12 4.32
N ALA A 45 1.59 21.49 3.14
CA ALA A 45 1.54 22.87 2.68
C ALA A 45 0.57 23.71 3.53
N LYS A 46 0.82 25.01 3.56
CA LYS A 46 -0.03 26.00 4.24
C LYS A 46 -0.97 26.65 3.23
N ILE A 47 -2.25 26.75 3.58
CA ILE A 47 -3.29 27.42 2.78
C ILE A 47 -3.91 28.57 3.59
N ILE A 48 -4.64 29.45 2.92
CA ILE A 48 -5.37 30.56 3.56
C ILE A 48 -6.84 30.18 3.60
N CYS A 49 -7.43 30.19 4.79
CA CYS A 49 -8.86 29.96 4.98
C CYS A 49 -9.68 31.05 4.26
N PRO A 50 -10.64 30.67 3.40
CA PRO A 50 -11.45 31.65 2.65
C PRO A 50 -12.38 32.46 3.57
N ASP A 51 -12.81 31.91 4.71
CA ASP A 51 -13.77 32.56 5.61
C ASP A 51 -13.13 33.58 6.55
N CYS A 52 -11.96 33.28 7.11
CA CYS A 52 -11.31 34.13 8.11
C CYS A 52 -10.00 34.77 7.64
N GLY A 53 -9.48 34.38 6.48
CA GLY A 53 -8.17 34.83 5.99
C GLY A 53 -6.98 34.31 6.82
N GLY A 54 -7.24 33.38 7.75
CA GLY A 54 -6.21 32.79 8.60
C GLY A 54 -5.41 31.72 7.88
N ILE A 55 -4.12 31.61 8.19
CA ILE A 55 -3.26 30.55 7.66
C ILE A 55 -3.60 29.23 8.37
N THR A 56 -3.86 28.18 7.60
CA THR A 56 -4.18 26.81 8.04
C THR A 56 -3.39 25.79 7.19
N LEU A 57 -3.49 24.50 7.52
CA LEU A 57 -2.76 23.43 6.84
C LEU A 57 -3.64 22.74 5.78
N GLU A 58 -3.03 22.32 4.68
CA GLU A 58 -3.71 21.48 3.71
C GLU A 58 -4.09 20.12 4.31
N GLY A 59 -5.24 19.58 3.91
CA GLY A 59 -5.74 18.29 4.40
C GLY A 59 -6.60 18.37 5.67
N LEU A 60 -6.84 19.56 6.22
CA LEU A 60 -7.84 19.77 7.26
C LEU A 60 -9.22 19.97 6.64
N GLU A 61 -10.25 19.34 7.22
CA GLU A 61 -11.65 19.54 6.82
C GLU A 61 -12.21 20.89 7.30
N PHE A 62 -11.67 21.41 8.41
CA PHE A 62 -12.12 22.64 9.05
C PHE A 62 -10.95 23.52 9.46
N CYS A 63 -11.16 24.84 9.40
CA CYS A 63 -10.19 25.81 9.86
C CYS A 63 -10.05 25.77 11.38
N ASP A 64 -8.83 25.57 11.85
CA ASP A 64 -8.40 25.60 13.25
C ASP A 64 -8.59 26.96 13.93
N LYS A 65 -8.82 28.04 13.18
CA LYS A 65 -9.04 29.39 13.71
C LYS A 65 -10.50 29.78 13.83
N CYS A 66 -11.31 29.52 12.81
CA CYS A 66 -12.71 29.97 12.75
C CYS A 66 -13.74 28.84 12.76
N GLY A 67 -13.33 27.58 12.53
CA GLY A 67 -14.23 26.45 12.37
C GLY A 67 -15.01 26.43 11.05
N GLY A 68 -14.65 27.27 10.08
CA GLY A 68 -15.19 27.23 8.72
C GLY A 68 -14.69 26.01 7.95
N GLU A 69 -15.43 25.61 6.92
CA GLU A 69 -15.06 24.50 6.02
C GLU A 69 -13.98 24.97 5.03
N LEU A 70 -12.95 24.15 4.79
CA LEU A 70 -11.75 24.52 4.01
C LEU A 70 -11.75 24.00 2.56
#